data_AF-A0A9P7A6I6-F1
#
_entry.id   AF-A0A9P7A6I6-F1
#
_cell.length_a   1.000
_cell.length_b   1.000
_cell.length_c   1.000
_cell.angle_alpha   90.00
_cell.angle_beta   90.00
_cell.angle_gamma   90.00
#
_symmetry.space_group_name_H-M   'P 1'
#
loop_
_entity.id
_entity.type
_entity.pdbx_description
1 polymer ?
#
loop_
_entity_poly.entity_id
_entity_poly.type
_entity_poly.pdbx_seq_one_letter_code
_entity_poly.pdbx_strand_id
1 'polypeptide(L)'
;MPAPKSKSSVSNGAAKIHSAKVTPDSTVPSSPAPSKTDLSGPTVTGSGKPDKVAYDAEQERIRTEIDGLQTKLTAVREKISSGNQSGTGNDKRAALKAELDTIRSQQSSNKLNRGKTHEQLKSIQEGIQIKIKDLQAARGKTPYKTAADVDAHISHLEKQVESGSMKVVDEKRALQEISQARRTRRIVEKFQADQESIEADRQEADRLKKLLDDPESKEISERYDTIKAELDGLRKESDEAYAGRAKLFEERDGVQAQLSALFNEKREAAHRFREANDRYWTKMNEDRARRLEKARAQRDAEEAQRKLAIADGLREEASMPAFQTQIEDCQTLIDALSGKSSGNVMLSSSSVPAKSDVSGVPQLEIRQVDAIGEAMVALKKKDEESYFVGKGKKGKKTPKAASPADTSAIHLPYGQLSALLSLSIPPPTGQADVPRVIEDLNMKKAWFEANQARQTAENVAKAEAEIRRLTNGTKSNGKRNVTTSPPNGGSEPPEPAPTPSGGTTPRIDDEVEEKLEVQVDAEEN
;
A
#
# COMPACT_ATOMS: atom_id res chain seq x y z
N MET A 1 -45.69 44.20 42.19
CA MET A 1 -46.10 45.35 41.32
C MET A 1 -45.15 46.49 41.61
N PRO A 2 -44.54 47.20 40.64
CA PRO A 2 -44.01 46.80 39.34
C PRO A 2 -42.50 47.15 39.20
N ALA A 3 -41.88 46.68 38.12
CA ALA A 3 -40.56 47.12 37.65
C ALA A 3 -40.59 48.60 37.20
N PRO A 4 -39.41 49.18 36.91
CA PRO A 4 -39.25 49.59 35.52
C PRO A 4 -37.87 49.26 34.92
N LYS A 5 -37.95 48.79 33.67
CA LYS A 5 -36.88 48.73 32.69
C LYS A 5 -36.62 50.14 32.16
N SER A 6 -35.36 50.49 31.89
CA SER A 6 -35.04 51.49 30.87
C SER A 6 -33.92 50.97 29.97
N LYS A 7 -34.24 50.87 28.68
CA LYS A 7 -33.28 50.77 27.58
C LYS A 7 -32.78 52.18 27.28
N SER A 8 -31.49 52.33 27.00
CA SER A 8 -31.03 53.37 26.07
C SER A 8 -29.82 52.87 25.29
N SER A 9 -29.99 52.84 23.97
CA SER A 9 -28.95 52.79 22.94
C SER A 9 -28.49 54.22 22.67
N VAL A 10 -27.19 54.48 22.52
CA VAL A 10 -26.62 55.41 21.51
C VAL A 10 -25.14 55.06 21.28
N SER A 11 -24.79 55.19 20.01
CA SER A 11 -23.56 55.02 19.24
C SER A 11 -22.31 55.84 19.60
N ASN A 12 -21.19 55.34 19.06
CA ASN A 12 -20.01 56.02 18.50
C ASN A 12 -19.07 56.83 19.40
N GLY A 13 -17.83 56.35 19.49
CA GLY A 13 -16.65 57.13 19.88
C GLY A 13 -15.38 56.40 19.46
N ALA A 14 -14.84 56.76 18.29
CA ALA A 14 -13.57 56.28 17.77
C ALA A 14 -12.39 56.85 18.57
N ALA A 15 -11.40 56.01 18.91
CA ALA A 15 -10.11 56.44 19.41
C ALA A 15 -8.97 55.68 18.69
N LYS A 16 -8.19 56.44 17.92
CA LYS A 16 -6.89 56.05 17.35
C LYS A 16 -5.90 55.76 18.47
N ILE A 17 -5.15 54.66 18.37
CA ILE A 17 -3.86 54.49 19.06
C ILE A 17 -2.83 53.95 18.07
N HIS A 18 -1.64 54.54 18.16
CA HIS A 18 -0.54 54.54 17.23
C HIS A 18 0.22 53.21 17.11
N SER A 19 0.73 52.95 15.91
CA SER A 19 1.77 51.97 15.60
C SER A 19 3.06 52.25 16.37
N ALA A 20 3.58 51.24 17.07
CA ALA A 20 4.97 51.14 17.45
C ALA A 20 5.55 49.83 16.90
N LYS A 21 6.52 50.01 16.01
CA LYS A 21 7.34 49.01 15.33
C LYS A 21 8.35 48.46 16.33
N VAL A 22 8.32 47.15 16.60
CA VAL A 22 9.37 46.45 17.35
C VAL A 22 9.78 45.22 16.54
N THR A 23 11.03 45.24 16.08
CA THR A 23 11.79 44.09 15.58
C THR A 23 12.18 43.18 16.74
N PRO A 24 12.30 41.87 16.49
CA PRO A 24 13.39 41.13 17.12
C PRO A 24 14.20 40.37 16.08
N ASP A 25 15.47 40.79 15.97
CA ASP A 25 16.58 39.91 15.65
C ASP A 25 16.81 39.00 16.87
N SER A 26 16.70 37.70 16.69
CA SER A 26 17.39 36.72 17.53
C SER A 26 17.47 35.38 16.80
N THR A 27 18.71 35.07 16.49
CA THR A 27 19.21 33.91 15.79
C THR A 27 19.15 32.69 16.70
N VAL A 28 18.53 31.59 16.23
CA VAL A 28 18.63 30.26 16.83
C VAL A 28 19.27 29.34 15.79
N PRO A 29 20.31 28.55 16.15
CA PRO A 29 21.06 27.74 15.20
C PRO A 29 20.26 26.48 14.82
N SER A 30 19.87 26.40 13.56
CA SER A 30 19.36 25.16 12.94
C SER A 30 20.54 24.27 12.59
N SER A 31 20.74 23.19 13.36
CA SER A 31 21.64 22.08 13.04
C SER A 31 20.96 21.15 12.02
N PRO A 32 21.72 20.55 11.09
CA PRO A 32 21.26 20.28 9.73
C PRO A 32 20.37 19.04 9.66
N ALA A 33 19.21 19.21 9.02
CA ALA A 33 18.45 18.10 8.47
C ALA A 33 19.34 17.30 7.50
N PRO A 34 19.25 15.96 7.49
CA PRO A 34 20.06 15.13 6.61
C PRO A 34 19.83 15.56 5.17
N SER A 35 20.94 15.83 4.50
CA SER A 35 21.03 16.08 3.07
C SER A 35 20.04 15.19 2.32
N LYS A 36 19.03 15.81 1.72
CA LYS A 36 18.39 15.25 0.54
C LYS A 36 19.51 15.04 -0.45
N THR A 37 20.00 13.81 -0.56
CA THR A 37 20.69 13.36 -1.74
C THR A 37 19.73 13.64 -2.89
N ASP A 38 20.06 14.65 -3.68
CA ASP A 38 19.52 14.84 -5.00
C ASP A 38 19.77 13.55 -5.78
N LEU A 39 18.84 12.61 -5.67
CA LEU A 39 18.57 11.67 -6.73
C LEU A 39 17.82 12.50 -7.78
N SER A 40 18.59 13.32 -8.50
CA SER A 40 18.28 13.63 -9.89
C SER A 40 18.08 12.28 -10.56
N GLY A 41 16.81 11.85 -10.65
CA GLY A 41 16.46 10.65 -11.37
C GLY A 41 17.11 10.75 -12.75
N PRO A 42 17.77 9.69 -13.25
CA PRO A 42 18.22 9.72 -14.61
C PRO A 42 16.97 9.96 -15.44
N THR A 43 16.92 11.11 -16.10
CA THR A 43 15.99 11.38 -17.17
C THR A 43 16.17 10.22 -18.14
N VAL A 44 15.24 9.26 -18.11
CA VAL A 44 15.22 8.12 -19.01
C VAL A 44 14.89 8.68 -20.40
N THR A 45 15.94 9.19 -21.02
CA THR A 45 16.06 9.57 -22.43
C THR A 45 16.48 8.36 -23.27
N GLY A 46 16.45 7.16 -22.70
CA GLY A 46 16.67 5.92 -23.41
C GLY A 46 15.36 5.19 -23.66
N SER A 47 15.03 4.97 -24.93
CA SER A 47 14.10 3.96 -25.44
C SER A 47 14.55 2.52 -25.12
N GLY A 48 15.24 2.31 -23.99
CA GLY A 48 15.83 1.07 -23.55
C GLY A 48 14.95 0.31 -22.55
N LYS A 49 15.28 -0.96 -22.37
CA LYS A 49 14.69 -1.80 -21.32
C LYS A 49 14.95 -1.18 -19.94
N PRO A 50 13.99 -1.24 -18.99
CA PRO A 50 14.24 -0.82 -17.62
C PRO A 50 15.48 -1.51 -17.04
N ASP A 51 16.32 -0.77 -16.32
CA ASP A 51 17.55 -1.31 -15.73
C ASP A 51 17.22 -2.24 -14.56
N LYS A 52 17.40 -3.54 -14.79
CA LYS A 52 17.14 -4.59 -13.80
C LYS A 52 18.19 -4.60 -12.68
N VAL A 53 19.43 -4.22 -12.97
CA VAL A 53 20.53 -4.27 -11.98
C VAL A 53 20.34 -3.17 -10.94
N ALA A 54 19.98 -1.97 -11.38
CA ALA A 54 19.64 -0.87 -10.48
C ALA A 54 18.43 -1.19 -9.58
N TYR A 55 17.39 -1.81 -10.16
CA TYR A 55 16.21 -2.26 -9.39
C TYR A 55 16.55 -3.34 -8.36
N ASP A 56 17.32 -4.37 -8.76
CA ASP A 56 17.71 -5.44 -7.84
C ASP A 56 18.58 -4.90 -6.69
N ALA A 57 19.48 -3.95 -6.97
CA ALA A 57 20.29 -3.27 -5.95
C ALA A 57 19.44 -2.43 -4.97
N GLU A 58 18.44 -1.69 -5.48
CA GLU A 58 17.50 -0.92 -4.65
C GLU A 58 16.65 -1.84 -3.76
N GLN A 59 16.19 -2.97 -4.31
CA GLN A 59 15.42 -3.97 -3.56
C GLN A 59 16.25 -4.63 -2.45
N GLU A 60 17.52 -4.98 -2.72
CA GLU A 60 18.41 -5.54 -1.70
C GLU A 60 18.73 -4.52 -0.60
N ARG A 61 18.98 -3.25 -0.95
CA ARG A 61 19.13 -2.16 0.04
C ARG A 61 17.92 -2.10 0.97
N ILE A 62 16.71 -1.99 0.41
CA ILE A 62 15.47 -1.90 1.20
C ILE A 62 15.26 -3.17 2.04
N ARG A 63 15.58 -4.35 1.53
CA ARG A 63 15.52 -5.62 2.30
C ARG A 63 16.44 -5.60 3.51
N THR A 64 17.70 -5.22 3.34
CA THR A 64 18.66 -5.16 4.45
C THR A 64 18.25 -4.16 5.53
N GLU A 65 17.64 -3.03 5.14
CA GLU A 65 17.10 -2.05 6.09
C GLU A 65 15.87 -2.57 6.83
N ILE A 66 14.98 -3.28 6.13
CA ILE A 66 13.82 -3.95 6.74
C ILE A 66 14.28 -4.96 7.78
N ASP A 67 15.24 -5.83 7.47
CA ASP A 67 15.76 -6.84 8.39
C ASP A 67 16.43 -6.18 9.62
N GLY A 68 17.19 -5.11 9.39
CA GLY A 68 17.79 -4.30 10.45
C GLY A 68 16.76 -3.60 11.36
N LEU A 69 15.61 -3.18 10.83
CA LEU A 69 14.53 -2.62 11.63
C LEU A 69 13.68 -3.69 12.32
N GLN A 70 13.49 -4.87 11.71
CA GLN A 70 12.76 -5.98 12.33
C GLN A 70 13.50 -6.50 13.58
N THR A 71 14.82 -6.63 13.52
CA THR A 71 15.64 -7.01 14.69
C THR A 71 15.57 -5.98 15.81
N LYS A 72 15.53 -4.68 15.48
CA LYS A 72 15.30 -3.61 16.47
C LYS A 72 13.89 -3.69 17.07
N LEU A 73 12.88 -3.95 16.24
CA LEU A 73 11.49 -4.10 16.68
C LEU A 73 11.33 -5.28 17.65
N THR A 74 11.95 -6.43 17.37
CA THR A 74 11.90 -7.59 18.28
C THR A 74 12.60 -7.26 19.60
N ALA A 75 13.78 -6.63 19.56
CA ALA A 75 14.49 -6.21 20.77
C ALA A 75 13.67 -5.21 21.62
N VAL A 76 12.99 -4.24 21.00
CA VAL A 76 12.11 -3.30 21.71
C VAL A 76 10.89 -4.01 22.28
N ARG A 77 10.28 -4.96 21.54
CA ARG A 77 9.16 -5.78 22.03
C ARG A 77 9.54 -6.64 23.23
N GLU A 78 10.72 -7.25 23.22
CA GLU A 78 11.26 -8.02 24.36
C GLU A 78 11.46 -7.12 25.58
N LYS A 79 12.04 -5.92 25.41
CA LYS A 79 12.17 -4.92 26.50
C LYS A 79 10.81 -4.56 27.08
N ILE A 80 9.80 -4.28 26.25
CA ILE A 80 8.43 -3.99 26.69
C ILE A 80 7.83 -5.17 27.46
N SER A 81 7.99 -6.39 26.95
CA SER A 81 7.48 -7.60 27.60
C SER A 81 8.12 -7.82 28.98
N SER A 82 9.44 -7.59 29.09
CA SER A 82 10.15 -7.72 30.37
C SER A 82 9.74 -6.66 31.40
N GLY A 83 9.41 -5.43 30.96
CA GLY A 83 8.96 -4.35 31.84
C GLY A 83 7.53 -4.50 32.37
N ASN A 84 6.71 -5.37 31.77
CA ASN A 84 5.31 -5.56 32.16
C ASN A 84 5.10 -6.52 33.37
N GLN A 85 6.13 -7.21 33.84
CA GLN A 85 6.05 -8.16 34.96
C GLN A 85 5.98 -7.49 36.35
N SER A 86 5.91 -6.16 36.43
CA SER A 86 5.90 -5.38 37.67
C SER A 86 4.52 -5.32 38.37
N GLY A 87 3.83 -6.45 38.52
CA GLY A 87 2.56 -6.52 39.28
C GLY A 87 2.74 -6.38 40.79
N THR A 88 3.88 -6.80 41.32
CA THR A 88 4.17 -6.88 42.76
C THR A 88 4.29 -5.52 43.46
N GLY A 89 4.62 -4.46 42.74
CA GLY A 89 4.70 -3.10 43.29
C GLY A 89 3.33 -2.50 43.60
N ASN A 90 2.29 -2.90 42.84
CA ASN A 90 0.95 -2.36 43.02
C ASN A 90 0.25 -2.96 44.25
N ASP A 91 0.48 -4.24 44.53
CA ASP A 91 -0.03 -4.92 45.73
C ASP A 91 0.60 -4.35 47.01
N LYS A 92 1.92 -4.12 47.01
CA LYS A 92 2.61 -3.46 48.13
C LYS A 92 2.07 -2.05 48.37
N ARG A 93 1.85 -1.28 47.31
CA ARG A 93 1.26 0.05 47.39
C ARG A 93 -0.17 0.02 47.96
N ALA A 94 -0.97 -0.98 47.60
CA ALA A 94 -2.31 -1.15 48.14
C ALA A 94 -2.28 -1.49 49.63
N ALA A 95 -1.39 -2.40 50.04
CA ALA A 95 -1.19 -2.77 51.45
C ALA A 95 -0.76 -1.56 52.31
N LEU A 96 0.26 -0.81 51.86
CA LEU A 96 0.74 0.39 52.56
C LEU A 96 -0.33 1.48 52.66
N LYS A 97 -1.19 1.64 51.64
CA LYS A 97 -2.32 2.57 51.71
C LYS A 97 -3.36 2.13 52.75
N ALA A 98 -3.69 0.85 52.80
CA ALA A 98 -4.64 0.32 53.79
C ALA A 98 -4.11 0.48 55.23
N GLU A 99 -2.80 0.27 55.43
CA GLU A 99 -2.14 0.52 56.72
C GLU A 99 -2.17 2.01 57.07
N LEU A 100 -1.87 2.89 56.11
CA LEU A 100 -1.91 4.34 56.31
C LEU A 100 -3.33 4.83 56.67
N ASP A 101 -4.37 4.31 56.03
CA ASP A 101 -5.76 4.65 56.37
C ASP A 101 -6.15 4.14 57.77
N THR A 102 -5.64 2.98 58.18
CA THR A 102 -5.79 2.46 59.55
C THR A 102 -5.10 3.38 60.56
N ILE A 103 -3.87 3.79 60.28
CA ILE A 103 -3.10 4.73 61.11
C ILE A 103 -3.80 6.10 61.20
N ARG A 104 -4.34 6.62 60.10
CA ARG A 104 -5.12 7.87 60.11
C ARG A 104 -6.34 7.77 61.01
N SER A 105 -7.06 6.65 60.93
CA SER A 105 -8.20 6.38 61.80
C SER A 105 -7.75 6.36 63.28
N GLN A 106 -6.69 5.63 63.60
CA GLN A 106 -6.11 5.56 64.95
C GLN A 106 -5.65 6.94 65.46
N GLN A 107 -4.95 7.72 64.64
CA GLN A 107 -4.52 9.09 64.96
C GLN A 107 -5.72 10.01 65.23
N SER A 108 -6.80 9.89 64.44
CA SER A 108 -8.02 10.68 64.64
C SER A 108 -8.72 10.32 65.97
N SER A 109 -8.80 9.04 66.30
CA SER A 109 -9.38 8.53 67.56
C SER A 109 -8.54 8.97 68.77
N ASN A 110 -7.22 8.79 68.70
CA ASN A 110 -6.29 9.23 69.74
C ASN A 110 -6.35 10.73 69.95
N LYS A 111 -6.43 11.53 68.88
CA LYS A 111 -6.60 12.99 68.98
C LYS A 111 -7.90 13.37 69.68
N LEU A 112 -9.01 12.70 69.38
CA LEU A 112 -10.30 12.94 70.04
C LEU A 112 -10.24 12.58 71.53
N ASN A 113 -9.68 11.41 71.87
CA ASN A 113 -9.53 10.96 73.26
C ASN A 113 -8.62 11.90 74.05
N ARG A 114 -7.47 12.27 73.48
CA ARG A 114 -6.54 13.24 74.08
C ARG A 114 -7.18 14.61 74.29
N GLY A 115 -8.04 15.05 73.36
CA GLY A 115 -8.84 16.27 73.51
C GLY A 115 -9.78 16.22 74.71
N LYS A 116 -10.51 15.12 74.89
CA LYS A 116 -11.40 14.90 76.04
C LYS A 116 -10.64 14.87 77.37
N THR A 117 -9.52 14.13 77.42
CA THR A 117 -8.65 14.06 78.61
C THR A 117 -8.09 15.44 78.95
N HIS A 118 -7.70 16.24 77.94
CA HIS A 118 -7.27 17.62 78.15
C HIS A 118 -8.37 18.52 78.71
N GLU A 119 -9.60 18.39 78.23
CA GLU A 119 -10.74 19.17 78.71
C GLU A 119 -11.09 18.80 80.17
N GLN A 120 -11.09 17.51 80.50
CA GLN A 120 -11.25 17.02 81.88
C GLN A 120 -10.12 17.53 82.80
N LEU A 121 -8.87 17.46 82.33
CA LEU A 121 -7.72 17.95 83.06
C LEU A 121 -7.83 19.45 83.35
N LYS A 122 -8.25 20.25 82.35
CA LYS A 122 -8.48 21.70 82.54
C LYS A 122 -9.58 21.97 83.56
N SER A 123 -10.72 21.28 83.46
CA SER A 123 -11.83 21.40 84.40
C SER A 123 -11.41 21.09 85.85
N ILE A 124 -10.67 20.00 86.06
CA ILE A 124 -10.15 19.63 87.39
C ILE A 124 -9.12 20.66 87.88
N GLN A 125 -8.23 21.15 87.02
CA GLN A 125 -7.25 22.18 87.39
C GLN A 125 -7.91 23.50 87.77
N GLU A 126 -8.92 23.95 87.02
CA GLU A 126 -9.73 25.14 87.34
C GLU A 126 -10.48 24.94 88.66
N GLY A 127 -11.08 23.76 88.88
CA GLY A 127 -11.73 23.38 90.14
C GLY A 127 -10.79 23.42 91.33
N ILE A 128 -9.58 22.85 91.21
CA ILE A 128 -8.53 22.91 92.22
C ILE A 128 -8.16 24.36 92.52
N GLN A 129 -7.98 25.22 91.51
CA GLN A 129 -7.64 26.62 91.71
C GLN A 129 -8.75 27.38 92.46
N ILE A 130 -10.02 27.12 92.15
CA ILE A 130 -11.16 27.71 92.86
C ILE A 130 -11.17 27.24 94.31
N LYS A 131 -11.11 25.93 94.57
CA LYS A 131 -11.09 25.36 95.93
C LYS A 131 -9.92 25.88 96.76
N ILE A 132 -8.72 26.03 96.17
CA ILE A 132 -7.54 26.60 96.85
C ILE A 132 -7.80 28.07 97.22
N LYS A 133 -8.33 28.88 96.30
CA LYS A 133 -8.65 30.29 96.56
C LYS A 133 -9.71 30.42 97.67
N ASP A 134 -10.75 29.59 97.63
CA ASP A 134 -11.81 29.57 98.63
C ASP A 134 -11.30 29.13 100.00
N LEU A 135 -10.46 28.08 100.06
CA LEU A 135 -9.82 27.61 101.29
C LEU A 135 -8.90 28.68 101.89
N GLN A 136 -8.10 29.36 101.06
CA GLN A 136 -7.25 30.48 101.50
C GLN A 136 -8.09 31.65 102.02
N ALA A 137 -9.16 32.03 101.31
CA ALA A 137 -10.07 33.08 101.74
C ALA A 137 -10.80 32.73 103.04
N ALA A 138 -11.16 31.45 103.24
CA ALA A 138 -11.80 30.99 104.45
C ALA A 138 -10.82 30.92 105.64
N ARG A 139 -9.58 30.45 105.42
CA ARG A 139 -8.52 30.49 106.43
C ARG A 139 -8.13 31.90 106.84
N GLY A 140 -8.19 32.88 105.93
CA GLY A 140 -7.95 34.28 106.25
C GLY A 140 -9.02 34.92 107.15
N LYS A 141 -10.23 34.36 107.21
CA LYS A 141 -11.36 34.85 108.03
C LYS A 141 -11.40 34.26 109.44
N THR A 142 -10.72 33.13 109.67
CA THR A 142 -10.69 32.43 110.96
C THR A 142 -9.36 32.65 111.67
N PRO A 143 -9.34 33.02 112.98
CA PRO A 143 -8.10 33.23 113.71
C PRO A 143 -7.34 31.92 114.04
N TYR A 144 -8.00 30.76 113.91
CA TYR A 144 -7.44 29.45 114.22
C TYR A 144 -7.15 28.64 112.95
N LYS A 145 -6.04 27.89 112.95
CA LYS A 145 -5.55 27.17 111.75
C LYS A 145 -5.95 25.69 111.72
N THR A 146 -6.09 25.05 112.88
CA THR A 146 -6.48 23.64 113.00
C THR A 146 -7.60 23.47 114.02
N ALA A 147 -8.38 22.38 113.90
CA ALA A 147 -9.46 22.09 114.86
C ALA A 147 -8.90 21.83 116.27
N ALA A 148 -7.70 21.25 116.35
CA ALA A 148 -6.99 21.03 117.61
C ALA A 148 -6.64 22.36 118.32
N ASP A 149 -6.26 23.40 117.57
CA ASP A 149 -5.99 24.73 118.15
C ASP A 149 -7.26 25.36 118.75
N VAL A 150 -8.40 25.19 118.07
CA VAL A 150 -9.70 25.68 118.55
C VAL A 150 -10.11 24.94 119.82
N ASP A 151 -9.92 23.62 119.87
CA ASP A 151 -10.27 22.79 121.02
C ASP A 151 -9.39 23.09 122.23
N ALA A 152 -8.10 23.35 122.02
CA ALA A 152 -7.20 23.80 123.07
C ALA A 152 -7.63 25.15 123.66
N HIS A 153 -8.06 26.10 122.82
CA HIS A 153 -8.57 27.40 123.26
C HIS A 153 -9.89 27.29 124.03
N ILE A 154 -10.82 26.45 123.55
CA ILE A 154 -12.08 26.17 124.23
C ILE A 154 -11.80 25.59 125.62
N SER A 155 -10.93 24.57 125.71
CA SER A 155 -10.55 23.96 126.99
C SER A 155 -9.88 24.95 127.95
N HIS A 156 -9.07 25.88 127.43
CA HIS A 156 -8.45 26.93 128.25
C HIS A 156 -9.48 27.89 128.84
N LEU A 157 -10.42 28.39 128.04
CA LEU A 157 -11.49 29.27 128.50
C LEU A 157 -12.45 28.55 129.45
N GLU A 158 -12.79 27.29 129.19
CA GLU A 158 -13.65 26.48 130.06
C GLU A 158 -13.02 26.31 131.45
N LYS A 159 -11.71 26.00 131.52
CA LYS A 159 -10.98 25.93 132.80
C LYS A 159 -10.93 27.26 133.54
N GLN A 160 -10.79 28.39 132.83
CA GLN A 160 -10.81 29.72 133.43
C GLN A 160 -12.18 30.08 134.01
N VAL A 161 -13.27 29.74 133.32
CA VAL A 161 -14.65 29.92 133.82
C VAL A 161 -14.93 29.00 135.00
N GLU A 162 -14.52 27.73 134.94
CA GLU A 162 -14.72 26.74 136.01
C GLU A 162 -13.93 27.06 137.28
N SER A 163 -12.77 27.72 137.15
CA SER A 163 -11.96 28.15 138.31
C SER A 163 -12.61 29.27 139.15
N GLY A 164 -13.68 29.91 138.65
CA GLY A 164 -14.46 30.91 139.39
C GLY A 164 -13.70 32.18 139.77
N SER A 165 -12.50 32.41 139.23
CA SER A 165 -11.64 33.56 139.58
C SER A 165 -11.92 34.81 138.73
N MET A 166 -12.91 34.77 137.84
CA MET A 166 -13.21 35.82 136.86
C MET A 166 -14.36 36.71 137.35
N LYS A 167 -14.43 37.96 136.89
CA LYS A 167 -15.58 38.82 137.16
C LYS A 167 -16.74 38.36 136.28
N VAL A 168 -17.99 38.51 136.74
CA VAL A 168 -19.22 38.11 136.01
C VAL A 168 -19.28 38.66 134.57
N VAL A 169 -18.71 39.85 134.31
CA VAL A 169 -18.63 40.44 132.97
C VAL A 169 -17.64 39.67 132.08
N ASP A 170 -16.50 39.28 132.64
CA ASP A 170 -15.44 38.53 131.93
C ASP A 170 -15.85 37.07 131.71
N GLU A 171 -16.59 36.45 132.65
CA GLU A 171 -17.21 35.13 132.46
C GLU A 171 -18.22 35.13 131.32
N LYS A 172 -19.10 36.14 131.27
CA LYS A 172 -20.05 36.28 130.16
C LYS A 172 -19.33 36.45 128.82
N ARG A 173 -18.21 37.18 128.80
CA ARG A 173 -17.37 37.35 127.60
C ARG A 173 -16.68 36.05 127.21
N ALA A 174 -16.11 35.31 128.17
CA ALA A 174 -15.50 34.01 127.93
C ALA A 174 -16.51 32.97 127.43
N LEU A 175 -17.74 32.96 127.95
CA LEU A 175 -18.83 32.09 127.45
C LEU A 175 -19.26 32.47 126.02
N GLN A 176 -19.32 33.76 125.69
CA GLN A 176 -19.56 34.23 124.32
C GLN A 176 -18.43 33.79 123.38
N GLU A 177 -17.19 33.87 123.84
CA GLU A 177 -16.00 33.46 123.10
C GLU A 177 -15.93 31.94 122.91
N ILE A 178 -16.31 31.13 123.90
CA ILE A 178 -16.46 29.66 123.76
C ILE A 178 -17.51 29.33 122.71
N SER A 179 -18.66 30.01 122.72
CA SER A 179 -19.71 29.82 121.71
C SER A 179 -19.22 30.19 120.31
N GLN A 180 -18.49 31.30 120.19
CA GLN A 180 -17.87 31.72 118.93
C GLN A 180 -16.79 30.74 118.47
N ALA A 181 -15.94 30.25 119.37
CA ALA A 181 -14.90 29.26 119.10
C ALA A 181 -15.51 27.93 118.62
N ARG A 182 -16.57 27.43 119.27
CA ARG A 182 -17.32 26.25 118.82
C ARG A 182 -17.92 26.43 117.42
N ARG A 183 -18.38 27.63 117.07
CA ARG A 183 -18.83 27.94 115.70
C ARG A 183 -17.68 27.94 114.70
N THR A 184 -16.51 28.47 115.07
CA THR A 184 -15.31 28.43 114.22
C THR A 184 -14.73 27.02 114.08
N ARG A 185 -14.84 26.15 115.10
CA ARG A 185 -14.43 24.73 115.05
C ARG A 185 -15.06 24.01 113.87
N ARG A 186 -16.38 24.14 113.71
CA ARG A 186 -17.14 23.54 112.61
C ARG A 186 -16.72 24.09 111.23
N ILE A 187 -16.22 25.32 111.17
CA ILE A 187 -15.69 25.92 109.93
C ILE A 187 -14.29 25.36 109.64
N VAL A 188 -13.44 25.22 110.68
CA VAL A 188 -12.08 24.70 110.55
C VAL A 188 -12.05 23.21 110.23
N GLU A 189 -13.00 22.42 110.74
CA GLU A 189 -13.20 21.00 110.35
C GLU A 189 -13.47 20.87 108.84
N LYS A 190 -14.20 21.83 108.23
CA LYS A 190 -14.42 21.84 106.78
C LYS A 190 -13.13 22.10 105.99
N PHE A 191 -12.16 22.82 106.54
CA PHE A 191 -10.88 23.05 105.84
C PHE A 191 -10.09 21.77 105.63
N GLN A 192 -10.23 20.79 106.53
CA GLN A 192 -9.59 19.49 106.38
C GLN A 192 -10.26 18.69 105.25
N ALA A 193 -11.58 18.67 105.21
CA ALA A 193 -12.33 18.04 104.12
C ALA A 193 -12.05 18.70 102.74
N ASP A 194 -11.97 20.03 102.69
CA ASP A 194 -11.63 20.76 101.46
C ASP A 194 -10.19 20.47 101.02
N GLN A 195 -9.25 20.35 101.96
CA GLN A 195 -7.86 20.00 101.66
C GLN A 195 -7.73 18.56 101.13
N GLU A 196 -8.44 17.61 101.73
CA GLU A 196 -8.50 16.22 101.26
C GLU A 196 -9.12 16.14 99.86
N SER A 197 -10.16 16.92 99.57
CA SER A 197 -10.74 17.01 98.22
C SER A 197 -9.77 17.60 97.20
N ILE A 198 -9.00 18.64 97.55
CA ILE A 198 -7.98 19.23 96.66
C ILE A 198 -6.89 18.20 96.35
N GLU A 199 -6.45 17.45 97.35
CA GLU A 199 -5.41 16.42 97.15
C GLU A 199 -5.92 15.26 96.28
N ALA A 200 -7.16 14.83 96.47
CA ALA A 200 -7.81 13.85 95.60
C ALA A 200 -7.90 14.35 94.14
N ASP A 201 -8.33 15.59 93.93
CA ASP A 201 -8.39 16.19 92.59
C ASP A 201 -6.99 16.34 91.95
N ARG A 202 -5.96 16.65 92.76
CA ARG A 202 -4.56 16.71 92.27
C ARG A 202 -4.06 15.34 91.83
N GLN A 203 -4.35 14.30 92.60
CA GLN A 203 -4.01 12.93 92.24
C GLN A 203 -4.71 12.51 90.93
N GLU A 204 -5.98 12.88 90.76
CA GLU A 204 -6.71 12.62 89.52
C GLU A 204 -6.13 13.42 88.33
N ALA A 205 -5.78 14.69 88.52
CA ALA A 205 -5.12 15.50 87.50
C ALA A 205 -3.77 14.89 87.07
N ASP A 206 -2.98 14.37 88.02
CA ASP A 206 -1.71 13.74 87.70
C ASP A 206 -1.87 12.36 87.05
N ARG A 207 -2.93 11.62 87.38
CA ARG A 207 -3.33 10.41 86.65
C ARG A 207 -3.69 10.72 85.20
N LEU A 208 -4.50 11.75 84.96
CA LEU A 208 -4.89 12.17 83.60
C LEU A 208 -3.70 12.71 82.79
N LYS A 209 -2.74 13.40 83.43
CA LYS A 209 -1.49 13.81 82.75
C LYS A 209 -0.66 12.62 82.29
N LYS A 210 -0.53 11.57 83.11
CA LYS A 210 0.22 10.36 82.74
C LYS A 210 -0.40 9.62 81.56
N LEU A 211 -1.74 9.62 81.46
CA LEU A 211 -2.47 9.07 80.31
C LEU A 211 -2.28 9.89 79.02
N LEU A 212 -1.77 11.12 79.13
CA LEU A 212 -1.56 11.99 77.98
C LEU A 212 -0.19 11.80 77.32
N ASP A 213 0.78 11.27 78.08
CA ASP A 213 2.15 10.99 77.65
C ASP A 213 2.26 9.58 77.04
N ASP A 214 1.42 9.29 76.04
CA ASP A 214 1.39 7.98 75.38
C ASP A 214 2.54 7.84 74.36
N PRO A 215 3.51 6.92 74.58
CA PRO A 215 4.57 6.65 73.60
C PRO A 215 4.01 6.07 72.30
N GLU A 216 2.89 5.35 72.37
CA GLU A 216 2.20 4.76 71.21
C GLU A 216 1.80 5.82 70.19
N SER A 217 1.41 7.03 70.60
CA SER A 217 1.07 8.11 69.66
C SER A 217 2.28 8.60 68.86
N LYS A 218 3.49 8.53 69.43
CA LYS A 218 4.73 8.88 68.74
C LYS A 218 5.10 7.80 67.74
N GLU A 219 5.04 6.54 68.16
CA GLU A 219 5.29 5.38 67.29
C GLU A 219 4.33 5.35 66.09
N ILE A 220 3.04 5.62 66.31
CA ILE A 220 2.04 5.72 65.23
C ILE A 220 2.36 6.86 64.26
N SER A 221 2.91 7.98 64.75
CA SER A 221 3.31 9.11 63.89
C SER A 221 4.58 8.80 63.09
N GLU A 222 5.57 8.13 63.69
CA GLU A 222 6.77 7.67 62.99
C GLU A 222 6.44 6.60 61.94
N ARG A 223 5.52 5.67 62.24
CA ARG A 223 5.00 4.70 61.25
C ARG A 223 4.27 5.38 60.10
N TYR A 224 3.49 6.43 60.38
CA TYR A 224 2.84 7.21 59.34
C TYR A 224 3.87 7.85 58.39
N ASP A 225 4.90 8.50 58.94
CA ASP A 225 5.91 9.19 58.14
C ASP A 225 6.79 8.22 57.33
N THR A 226 7.12 7.06 57.90
CA THR A 226 7.86 6.00 57.19
C THR A 226 7.05 5.40 56.04
N ILE A 227 5.79 4.98 56.28
CA ILE A 227 4.91 4.45 55.23
C ILE A 227 4.67 5.48 54.12
N LYS A 228 4.53 6.76 54.49
CA LYS A 228 4.39 7.85 53.52
C LYS A 228 5.65 8.00 52.66
N ALA A 229 6.84 7.95 53.27
CA ALA A 229 8.10 7.99 52.54
C ALA A 229 8.26 6.79 51.59
N GLU A 230 7.87 5.59 52.02
CA GLU A 230 7.86 4.38 51.17
C GLU A 230 6.88 4.52 49.99
N LEU A 231 5.67 5.04 50.23
CA LEU A 231 4.69 5.29 49.18
C LEU A 231 5.16 6.35 48.18
N ASP A 232 5.84 7.40 48.64
CA ASP A 232 6.43 8.42 47.77
C ASP A 232 7.61 7.86 46.96
N GLY A 233 8.41 6.96 47.55
CA GLY A 233 9.45 6.20 46.85
C GLY A 233 8.88 5.30 45.75
N LEU A 234 7.93 4.43 46.10
CA LEU A 234 7.24 3.55 45.15
C LEU A 234 6.54 4.34 44.03
N ARG A 235 6.01 5.53 44.34
CA ARG A 235 5.42 6.40 43.33
C ARG A 235 6.46 6.89 42.33
N LYS A 236 7.62 7.37 42.80
CA LYS A 236 8.71 7.81 41.91
C LYS A 236 9.22 6.66 41.05
N GLU A 237 9.46 5.49 41.64
CA GLU A 237 9.85 4.28 40.89
C GLU A 237 8.80 3.92 39.83
N SER A 238 7.52 4.00 40.17
CA SER A 238 6.45 3.75 39.20
C SER A 238 6.44 4.79 38.08
N ASP A 239 6.58 6.09 38.40
CA ASP A 239 6.57 7.18 37.42
C ASP A 239 7.79 7.07 36.48
N GLU A 240 8.96 6.70 36.98
CA GLU A 240 10.17 6.41 36.19
C GLU A 240 10.00 5.18 35.30
N ALA A 241 9.41 4.09 35.82
CA ALA A 241 9.11 2.89 35.04
C ALA A 241 8.08 3.19 33.94
N TYR A 242 7.04 3.99 34.22
CA TYR A 242 6.06 4.44 33.23
C TYR A 242 6.70 5.33 32.16
N ALA A 243 7.56 6.28 32.53
CA ALA A 243 8.29 7.11 31.57
C ALA A 243 9.23 6.29 30.69
N GLY A 244 9.93 5.30 31.27
CA GLY A 244 10.73 4.34 30.51
C GLY A 244 9.89 3.51 29.54
N ARG A 245 8.73 3.02 29.98
CA ARG A 245 7.80 2.26 29.14
C ARG A 245 7.18 3.09 28.02
N ALA A 246 6.83 4.34 28.28
CA ALA A 246 6.32 5.27 27.26
C ALA A 246 7.35 5.48 26.13
N LYS A 247 8.62 5.72 26.50
CA LYS A 247 9.74 5.82 25.53
C LYS A 247 9.90 4.55 24.70
N LEU A 248 9.83 3.37 25.32
CA LEU A 248 9.90 2.10 24.58
C LEU A 248 8.73 1.92 23.59
N PHE A 249 7.53 2.39 23.93
CA PHE A 249 6.40 2.37 23.00
C PHE A 249 6.55 3.37 21.86
N GLU A 250 7.04 4.59 22.14
CA GLU A 250 7.37 5.57 21.11
C GLU A 250 8.46 5.04 20.16
N GLU A 251 9.49 4.37 20.69
CA GLU A 251 10.51 3.69 19.89
C GLU A 251 9.91 2.58 19.03
N ARG A 252 9.03 1.74 19.59
CA ARG A 252 8.32 0.68 18.82
C ARG A 252 7.51 1.30 17.68
N ASP A 253 6.72 2.32 17.97
CA ASP A 253 5.83 2.95 17.01
C ASP A 253 6.62 3.68 15.92
N GLY A 254 7.74 4.32 16.29
CA GLY A 254 8.69 4.90 15.35
C GLY A 254 9.33 3.86 14.42
N VAL A 255 9.82 2.74 14.96
CA VAL A 255 10.39 1.64 14.15
C VAL A 255 9.33 1.02 13.25
N GLN A 256 8.09 0.83 13.74
CA GLN A 256 6.99 0.28 12.96
C GLN A 256 6.55 1.22 11.83
N ALA A 257 6.55 2.54 12.07
CA ALA A 257 6.30 3.54 11.03
C ALA A 257 7.38 3.52 9.95
N GLN A 258 8.66 3.43 10.34
CA GLN A 258 9.78 3.28 9.39
C GLN A 258 9.68 1.99 8.57
N LEU A 259 9.34 0.86 9.21
CA LEU A 259 9.11 -0.42 8.52
C LEU A 259 7.97 -0.32 7.51
N SER A 260 6.87 0.34 7.87
CA SER A 260 5.73 0.57 6.97
C SER A 260 6.11 1.44 5.78
N ALA A 261 6.92 2.48 6.01
CA ALA A 261 7.45 3.34 4.95
C ALA A 261 8.35 2.56 3.99
N LEU A 262 9.29 1.75 4.48
CA LEU A 262 10.16 0.92 3.64
C LEU A 262 9.38 -0.15 2.86
N PHE A 263 8.36 -0.76 3.45
CA PHE A 263 7.50 -1.70 2.71
C PHE A 263 6.70 -1.00 1.61
N ASN A 264 6.25 0.23 1.84
CA ASN A 264 5.60 1.03 0.81
C ASN A 264 6.59 1.43 -0.28
N GLU A 265 7.79 1.88 0.06
CA GLU A 265 8.88 2.18 -0.89
C GLU A 265 9.22 0.95 -1.74
N LYS A 266 9.36 -0.22 -1.11
CA LYS A 266 9.59 -1.50 -1.80
C LYS A 266 8.51 -1.79 -2.83
N ARG A 267 7.24 -1.61 -2.45
CA ARG A 267 6.07 -1.84 -3.31
C ARG A 267 6.01 -0.83 -4.45
N GLU A 268 6.28 0.44 -4.16
CA GLU A 268 6.33 1.51 -5.16
C GLU A 268 7.46 1.30 -6.16
N ALA A 269 8.67 0.94 -5.72
CA ALA A 269 9.79 0.62 -6.60
C ALA A 269 9.45 -0.57 -7.52
N ALA A 270 8.84 -1.63 -6.97
CA ALA A 270 8.37 -2.76 -7.77
C ALA A 270 7.29 -2.36 -8.78
N HIS A 271 6.35 -1.51 -8.38
CA HIS A 271 5.31 -0.97 -9.26
C HIS A 271 5.91 -0.12 -10.39
N ARG A 272 6.80 0.81 -10.07
CA ARG A 272 7.50 1.67 -11.04
C ARG A 272 8.30 0.84 -12.05
N PHE A 273 9.02 -0.18 -11.59
CA PHE A 273 9.77 -1.09 -12.46
C PHE A 273 8.82 -1.87 -13.39
N ARG A 274 7.71 -2.39 -12.85
CA ARG A 274 6.70 -3.10 -13.63
C ARG A 274 6.06 -2.21 -14.68
N GLU A 275 5.62 -1.01 -14.31
CA GLU A 275 5.06 -0.04 -15.26
C GLU A 275 6.04 0.33 -16.36
N ALA A 276 7.31 0.56 -16.02
CA ALA A 276 8.34 0.84 -17.01
C ALA A 276 8.56 -0.34 -17.98
N ASN A 277 8.50 -1.57 -17.46
CA ASN A 277 8.62 -2.80 -18.25
C ASN A 277 7.41 -2.98 -19.19
N ASP A 278 6.20 -2.81 -18.66
CA ASP A 278 4.94 -2.92 -19.40
C ASP A 278 4.90 -1.85 -20.51
N ARG A 279 5.30 -0.60 -20.22
CA ARG A 279 5.41 0.47 -21.22
C ARG A 279 6.41 0.12 -22.33
N TYR A 280 7.56 -0.46 -21.99
CA TYR A 280 8.56 -0.87 -22.97
C TYR A 280 8.04 -1.98 -23.89
N TRP A 281 7.45 -3.03 -23.33
CA TRP A 281 6.92 -4.14 -24.13
C TRP A 281 5.68 -3.77 -24.92
N THR A 282 4.83 -2.90 -24.39
CA THR A 282 3.67 -2.36 -25.12
C THR A 282 4.15 -1.64 -26.37
N LYS A 283 5.12 -0.72 -26.25
CA LYS A 283 5.72 -0.05 -27.41
C LYS A 283 6.35 -1.01 -28.41
N MET A 284 7.10 -2.01 -27.94
CA MET A 284 7.71 -3.03 -28.81
C MET A 284 6.66 -3.87 -29.56
N ASN A 285 5.57 -4.23 -28.90
CA ASN A 285 4.47 -4.98 -29.49
C ASN A 285 3.69 -4.13 -30.49
N GLU A 286 3.43 -2.87 -30.19
CA GLU A 286 2.82 -1.89 -31.11
C GLU A 286 3.70 -1.69 -32.36
N ASP A 287 5.01 -1.53 -32.21
CA ASP A 287 5.94 -1.40 -33.32
C ASP A 287 6.04 -2.67 -34.18
N ARG A 288 5.94 -3.85 -33.55
CA ARG A 288 5.87 -5.13 -34.26
C ARG A 288 4.54 -5.26 -35.00
N ALA A 289 3.43 -4.91 -34.37
CA ALA A 289 2.10 -4.93 -34.97
C ALA A 289 2.04 -3.99 -36.17
N ARG A 290 2.54 -2.76 -36.04
CA ARG A 290 2.61 -1.77 -37.14
C ARG A 290 3.43 -2.28 -38.32
N ARG A 291 4.56 -2.95 -38.07
CA ARG A 291 5.37 -3.56 -39.14
C ARG A 291 4.65 -4.72 -39.82
N LEU A 292 4.00 -5.58 -39.05
CA LEU A 292 3.22 -6.70 -39.59
C LEU A 292 2.01 -6.21 -40.39
N GLU A 293 1.33 -5.17 -39.92
CA GLU A 293 0.23 -4.52 -40.62
C GLU A 293 0.71 -3.91 -41.95
N LYS A 294 1.83 -3.16 -41.93
CA LYS A 294 2.41 -2.60 -43.15
C LYS A 294 2.83 -3.69 -44.15
N ALA A 295 3.47 -4.77 -43.68
CA ALA A 295 3.87 -5.89 -44.53
C ALA A 295 2.66 -6.65 -45.10
N ARG A 296 1.59 -6.80 -44.31
CA ARG A 296 0.33 -7.39 -44.76
C ARG A 296 -0.34 -6.51 -45.82
N ALA A 297 -0.45 -5.21 -45.57
CA ALA A 297 -1.01 -4.25 -46.53
C ALA A 297 -0.21 -4.21 -47.83
N GLN A 298 1.12 -4.29 -47.76
CA GLN A 298 1.98 -4.39 -48.95
C GLN A 298 1.75 -5.69 -49.72
N ARG A 299 1.67 -6.85 -49.05
CA ARG A 299 1.33 -8.12 -49.70
C ARG A 299 -0.06 -8.10 -50.31
N ASP A 300 -1.05 -7.58 -49.60
CA ASP A 300 -2.42 -7.46 -50.11
C ASP A 300 -2.46 -6.53 -51.35
N ALA A 301 -1.67 -5.45 -51.36
CA ALA A 301 -1.54 -4.55 -52.50
C ALA A 301 -0.79 -5.18 -53.69
N GLU A 302 0.31 -5.89 -53.46
CA GLU A 302 1.05 -6.63 -54.49
C GLU A 302 0.21 -7.76 -55.08
N GLU A 303 -0.54 -8.50 -54.26
CA GLU A 303 -1.48 -9.52 -54.72
C GLU A 303 -2.61 -8.91 -55.53
N ALA A 304 -3.14 -7.75 -55.12
CA ALA A 304 -4.13 -7.01 -55.90
C ALA A 304 -3.56 -6.55 -57.25
N GLN A 305 -2.34 -6.00 -57.28
CA GLN A 305 -1.66 -5.58 -58.51
C GLN A 305 -1.36 -6.76 -59.43
N ARG A 306 -0.89 -7.90 -58.89
CA ARG A 306 -0.68 -9.12 -59.69
C ARG A 306 -1.97 -9.63 -60.29
N LYS A 307 -3.07 -9.62 -59.53
CA LYS A 307 -4.39 -10.01 -60.04
C LYS A 307 -4.88 -9.08 -61.15
N LEU A 308 -4.67 -7.77 -61.00
CA LEU A 308 -4.96 -6.80 -62.07
C LEU A 308 -4.11 -7.06 -63.31
N ALA A 309 -2.80 -7.24 -63.16
CA ALA A 309 -1.90 -7.53 -64.29
C ALA A 309 -2.26 -8.84 -65.01
N ILE A 310 -2.66 -9.89 -64.28
CA ILE A 310 -3.14 -11.15 -64.88
C ILE A 310 -4.46 -10.92 -65.63
N ALA A 311 -5.38 -10.13 -65.06
CA ALA A 311 -6.63 -9.80 -65.72
C ALA A 311 -6.41 -8.96 -66.99
N ASP A 312 -5.51 -7.99 -66.94
CA ASP A 312 -5.15 -7.14 -68.07
C ASP A 312 -4.45 -7.96 -69.16
N GLY A 313 -3.49 -8.82 -68.80
CA GLY A 313 -2.85 -9.74 -69.74
C GLY A 313 -3.85 -10.68 -70.44
N LEU A 314 -4.80 -11.25 -69.69
CA LEU A 314 -5.85 -12.10 -70.27
C LEU A 314 -6.79 -11.31 -71.20
N ARG A 315 -7.01 -10.03 -70.93
CA ARG A 315 -7.79 -9.14 -71.80
C ARG A 315 -7.02 -8.78 -73.07
N GLU A 316 -5.74 -8.48 -72.96
CA GLU A 316 -4.85 -8.17 -74.09
C GLU A 316 -4.70 -9.39 -75.02
N GLU A 317 -4.40 -10.57 -74.46
CA GLU A 317 -4.30 -11.82 -75.20
C GLU A 317 -5.60 -12.16 -75.95
N ALA A 318 -6.76 -11.93 -75.33
CA ALA A 318 -8.05 -12.16 -75.96
C ALA A 318 -8.43 -11.09 -77.00
N SER A 319 -7.90 -9.86 -76.86
CA SER A 319 -8.10 -8.76 -77.80
C SER A 319 -7.24 -8.92 -79.06
N MET A 320 -6.24 -9.80 -79.06
CA MET A 320 -5.49 -10.14 -80.27
C MET A 320 -6.46 -10.74 -81.31
N PRO A 321 -6.47 -10.24 -82.56
CA PRO A 321 -7.38 -10.74 -83.57
C PRO A 321 -7.26 -12.26 -83.75
N ALA A 322 -8.37 -12.97 -83.63
CA ALA A 322 -8.42 -14.41 -83.85
C ALA A 322 -7.92 -14.74 -85.26
N PHE A 323 -7.24 -15.87 -85.40
CA PHE A 323 -6.63 -16.31 -86.66
C PHE A 323 -5.53 -15.42 -87.24
N GLN A 324 -5.02 -14.41 -86.51
CA GLN A 324 -3.97 -13.52 -87.04
C GLN A 324 -2.73 -14.29 -87.50
N THR A 325 -2.24 -15.25 -86.70
CA THR A 325 -1.11 -16.10 -87.07
C THR A 325 -1.40 -16.95 -88.30
N GLN A 326 -2.64 -17.44 -88.44
CA GLN A 326 -3.05 -18.27 -89.58
C GLN A 326 -3.23 -17.44 -90.85
N ILE A 327 -3.64 -16.18 -90.74
CA ILE A 327 -3.73 -15.23 -91.86
C ILE A 327 -2.31 -14.84 -92.31
N GLU A 328 -1.41 -14.58 -91.37
CA GLU A 328 0.01 -14.32 -91.64
C GLU A 328 0.70 -15.55 -92.26
N ASP A 329 0.41 -16.76 -91.76
CA ASP A 329 0.90 -18.01 -92.35
C ASP A 329 0.34 -18.22 -93.77
N CYS A 330 -0.96 -18.00 -93.99
CA CYS A 330 -1.54 -18.05 -95.33
C CYS A 330 -0.86 -17.04 -96.27
N GLN A 331 -0.64 -15.81 -95.80
CA GLN A 331 -0.01 -14.74 -96.58
C GLN A 331 1.46 -15.07 -96.90
N THR A 332 2.24 -15.51 -95.91
CA THR A 332 3.64 -15.90 -96.12
C THR A 332 3.77 -17.12 -97.04
N LEU A 333 2.83 -18.08 -96.97
CA LEU A 333 2.75 -19.21 -97.89
C LEU A 333 2.34 -18.78 -99.30
N ILE A 334 1.37 -17.88 -99.46
CA ILE A 334 0.99 -17.30 -100.74
C ILE A 334 2.19 -16.54 -101.34
N ASP A 335 2.92 -15.76 -100.56
CA ASP A 335 4.09 -15.01 -101.02
C ASP A 335 5.25 -15.95 -101.39
N ALA A 336 5.42 -17.06 -100.67
CA ALA A 336 6.39 -18.12 -100.99
C ALA A 336 6.03 -18.88 -102.27
N LEU A 337 4.76 -19.29 -102.44
CA LEU A 337 4.29 -20.07 -103.59
C LEU A 337 4.09 -19.22 -104.85
N SER A 338 3.77 -17.93 -104.71
CA SER A 338 3.65 -16.97 -105.82
C SER A 338 5.00 -16.41 -106.31
N GLY A 339 6.11 -16.82 -105.67
CA GLY A 339 7.45 -16.38 -106.02
C GLY A 339 7.81 -14.95 -105.56
N LYS A 340 6.90 -14.23 -104.89
CA LYS A 340 7.19 -12.92 -104.27
C LYS A 340 8.20 -13.01 -103.11
N SER A 341 8.34 -14.17 -102.49
CA SER A 341 9.23 -14.44 -101.35
C SER A 341 10.48 -15.27 -101.72
N SER A 342 10.80 -15.43 -103.02
CA SER A 342 12.10 -15.97 -103.46
C SER A 342 13.24 -14.93 -103.41
N GLY A 343 13.01 -13.78 -102.76
CA GLY A 343 14.07 -12.92 -102.27
C GLY A 343 14.44 -13.40 -100.88
N ASN A 344 15.67 -13.90 -100.73
CA ASN A 344 16.39 -14.00 -99.47
C ASN A 344 15.96 -12.86 -98.54
N VAL A 345 15.11 -13.15 -97.54
CA VAL A 345 14.81 -12.19 -96.47
C VAL A 345 16.11 -12.07 -95.70
N MET A 346 16.94 -11.16 -96.19
CA MET A 346 18.06 -10.61 -95.46
C MET A 346 17.40 -10.08 -94.20
N LEU A 347 17.66 -10.77 -93.09
CA LEU A 347 17.47 -10.24 -91.76
C LEU A 347 18.23 -8.92 -91.78
N SER A 348 17.53 -7.81 -92.03
CA SER A 348 18.03 -6.50 -91.70
C SER A 348 18.22 -6.57 -90.20
N SER A 349 19.47 -6.82 -89.80
CA SER A 349 19.97 -6.43 -88.50
C SER A 349 19.73 -4.93 -88.44
N SER A 350 18.52 -4.55 -88.02
CA SER A 350 18.24 -3.20 -87.57
C SER A 350 19.26 -2.99 -86.47
N SER A 351 20.27 -2.19 -86.80
CA SER A 351 21.30 -1.73 -85.91
C SER A 351 20.65 -1.44 -84.57
N VAL A 352 21.05 -2.22 -83.56
CA VAL A 352 20.83 -1.84 -82.17
C VAL A 352 21.32 -0.40 -82.07
N PRO A 353 20.47 0.59 -81.73
CA PRO A 353 20.97 1.93 -81.56
C PRO A 353 22.03 1.85 -80.45
N ALA A 354 23.25 2.24 -80.81
CA ALA A 354 24.32 2.45 -79.87
C ALA A 354 23.75 3.27 -78.71
N LYS A 355 23.89 2.77 -77.49
CA LYS A 355 23.55 3.52 -76.28
C LYS A 355 24.32 4.82 -76.36
N SER A 356 23.62 5.92 -76.64
CA SER A 356 24.15 7.26 -76.43
C SER A 356 24.32 7.39 -74.92
N ASP A 357 25.55 7.59 -74.48
CA ASP A 357 25.86 8.00 -73.12
C ASP A 357 24.99 9.20 -72.76
N VAL A 358 24.07 8.98 -71.83
CA VAL A 358 23.28 10.04 -71.23
C VAL A 358 24.25 10.86 -70.38
N SER A 359 24.50 12.10 -70.81
CA SER A 359 25.24 13.06 -70.01
C SER A 359 24.53 13.26 -68.68
N GLY A 360 25.18 12.90 -67.56
CA GLY A 360 24.66 13.18 -66.22
C GLY A 360 24.56 12.00 -65.26
N VAL A 361 25.16 10.84 -65.55
CA VAL A 361 25.33 9.76 -64.55
C VAL A 361 26.83 9.57 -64.27
N PRO A 362 27.29 9.71 -63.01
CA PRO A 362 28.71 9.56 -62.68
C PRO A 362 29.17 8.11 -62.89
N GLN A 363 30.32 8.00 -63.56
CA GLN A 363 31.02 6.76 -63.86
C GLN A 363 31.37 6.02 -62.56
N LEU A 364 30.91 4.77 -62.43
CA LEU A 364 31.23 3.92 -61.27
C LEU A 364 32.73 3.57 -61.29
N GLU A 365 33.50 4.23 -60.44
CA GLU A 365 34.86 3.85 -60.09
C GLU A 365 34.84 2.51 -59.35
N ILE A 366 35.41 1.50 -60.01
CA ILE A 366 35.70 0.19 -59.42
C ILE A 366 36.77 0.41 -58.35
N ARG A 367 36.39 0.38 -57.07
CA ARG A 367 37.33 0.41 -55.95
C ARG A 367 38.31 -0.76 -56.07
N GLN A 368 39.59 -0.44 -56.18
CA GLN A 368 40.68 -1.38 -55.91
C GLN A 368 40.57 -1.85 -54.45
N VAL A 369 40.56 -3.17 -54.27
CA VAL A 369 40.53 -3.81 -52.95
C VAL A 369 41.96 -3.77 -52.41
N ASP A 370 42.15 -2.95 -51.38
CA ASP A 370 43.38 -2.91 -50.59
C ASP A 370 43.54 -4.24 -49.83
N ALA A 371 44.77 -4.75 -49.83
CA ALA A 371 45.13 -6.04 -49.27
C ALA A 371 44.87 -6.10 -47.77
N ILE A 372 43.88 -6.89 -47.35
CA ILE A 372 43.63 -7.21 -45.95
C ILE A 372 44.64 -8.27 -45.52
N GLY A 373 45.42 -7.92 -44.50
CA GLY A 373 46.43 -8.76 -43.88
C GLY A 373 45.89 -10.07 -43.30
N GLU A 374 46.80 -11.04 -43.30
CA GLU A 374 46.81 -12.27 -42.51
C GLU A 374 46.02 -12.18 -41.19
N ALA A 375 44.90 -12.92 -41.14
CA ALA A 375 44.49 -13.76 -40.00
C ALA A 375 43.03 -14.20 -40.18
N MET A 376 42.80 -15.26 -40.95
CA MET A 376 41.53 -15.97 -40.87
C MET A 376 41.74 -17.47 -41.05
N VAL A 377 41.59 -18.16 -39.92
CA VAL A 377 41.74 -19.59 -39.72
C VAL A 377 40.64 -20.32 -40.48
N ALA A 378 41.05 -21.19 -41.41
CA ALA A 378 40.17 -22.10 -42.13
C ALA A 378 39.67 -23.22 -41.20
N LEU A 379 38.38 -23.20 -40.87
CA LEU A 379 37.70 -24.34 -40.25
C LEU A 379 37.33 -25.35 -41.35
N LYS A 380 37.78 -26.58 -41.18
CA LYS A 380 37.69 -27.68 -42.15
C LYS A 380 36.25 -28.09 -42.47
N LYS A 381 36.07 -28.34 -43.77
CA LYS A 381 34.98 -29.12 -44.40
C LYS A 381 35.19 -30.62 -44.12
N LYS A 382 34.12 -31.34 -43.82
CA LYS A 382 34.03 -32.80 -44.03
C LYS A 382 32.58 -33.15 -44.34
N ASP A 383 32.37 -33.65 -45.57
CA ASP A 383 31.49 -34.73 -46.04
C ASP A 383 30.04 -34.77 -45.48
N GLU A 384 28.95 -34.97 -46.22
CA GLU A 384 28.55 -35.83 -47.35
C GLU A 384 27.35 -35.08 -48.02
N GLU A 385 26.92 -35.20 -49.27
CA GLU A 385 26.52 -36.37 -50.05
C GLU A 385 26.51 -36.00 -51.54
N SER A 386 27.03 -36.92 -52.35
CA SER A 386 26.99 -36.87 -53.82
C SER A 386 25.72 -37.58 -54.29
N TYR A 387 24.71 -36.84 -54.75
CA TYR A 387 23.52 -37.40 -55.40
C TYR A 387 23.22 -36.63 -56.68
N PHE A 388 23.85 -37.03 -57.78
CA PHE A 388 23.22 -37.29 -59.09
C PHE A 388 24.31 -37.42 -60.18
N VAL A 389 24.63 -38.67 -60.53
CA VAL A 389 25.50 -39.05 -61.64
C VAL A 389 24.65 -39.29 -62.87
N GLY A 390 24.94 -38.59 -63.97
CA GLY A 390 24.36 -38.83 -65.30
C GLY A 390 25.40 -38.63 -66.38
N LYS A 391 26.16 -39.68 -66.68
CA LYS A 391 27.26 -39.76 -67.66
C LYS A 391 26.72 -40.38 -68.96
N GLY A 392 26.96 -39.77 -70.12
CA GLY A 392 26.65 -40.42 -71.41
C GLY A 392 27.17 -39.65 -72.62
N LYS A 393 28.11 -40.25 -73.36
CA LYS A 393 28.96 -39.65 -74.40
C LYS A 393 28.77 -40.41 -75.72
N LYS A 394 28.86 -39.68 -76.85
CA LYS A 394 29.32 -40.08 -78.20
C LYS A 394 28.44 -41.03 -79.04
N GLY A 395 28.17 -40.59 -80.28
CA GLY A 395 27.77 -41.47 -81.39
C GLY A 395 27.63 -40.75 -82.74
N LYS A 396 28.76 -40.49 -83.41
CA LYS A 396 28.82 -40.03 -84.82
C LYS A 396 28.77 -41.26 -85.73
N LYS A 397 27.76 -41.39 -86.59
CA LYS A 397 27.84 -42.21 -87.83
C LYS A 397 26.98 -41.59 -88.94
N THR A 398 27.66 -41.16 -89.99
CA THR A 398 27.15 -40.92 -91.34
C THR A 398 26.79 -42.24 -92.04
N PRO A 399 25.76 -42.24 -92.90
CA PRO A 399 25.85 -42.89 -94.21
C PRO A 399 25.54 -41.86 -95.31
N LYS A 400 26.48 -41.63 -96.22
CA LYS A 400 26.58 -42.23 -97.57
C LYS A 400 25.56 -41.63 -98.54
N ALA A 401 26.08 -40.78 -99.42
CA ALA A 401 25.42 -40.28 -100.61
C ALA A 401 25.06 -41.43 -101.57
N ALA A 402 23.87 -41.35 -102.16
CA ALA A 402 23.49 -42.05 -103.38
C ALA A 402 22.79 -41.05 -104.30
N SER A 403 23.48 -40.78 -105.41
CA SER A 403 23.07 -40.43 -106.79
C SER A 403 21.71 -39.77 -107.12
N PRO A 404 21.71 -38.82 -108.08
CA PRO A 404 20.56 -38.00 -108.49
C PRO A 404 19.73 -38.64 -109.62
N ALA A 405 18.46 -38.23 -109.72
CA ALA A 405 17.51 -38.26 -110.85
C ALA A 405 16.08 -38.36 -110.25
N ASP A 406 15.01 -37.74 -110.72
CA ASP A 406 14.77 -36.85 -111.85
C ASP A 406 13.40 -36.18 -111.59
N THR A 407 13.25 -34.94 -112.06
CA THR A 407 11.98 -34.31 -112.50
C THR A 407 10.83 -34.09 -111.50
N SER A 408 10.58 -32.80 -111.22
CA SER A 408 9.30 -32.20 -110.78
C SER A 408 8.90 -32.16 -109.29
N ALA A 409 9.84 -32.30 -108.34
CA ALA A 409 9.55 -32.10 -106.91
C ALA A 409 9.95 -30.68 -106.43
N ILE A 410 8.99 -29.89 -105.91
CA ILE A 410 9.26 -28.58 -105.30
C ILE A 410 9.77 -28.79 -103.87
N HIS A 411 10.96 -28.28 -103.55
CA HIS A 411 11.53 -28.39 -102.20
C HIS A 411 11.05 -27.22 -101.32
N LEU A 412 9.87 -27.37 -100.70
CA LEU A 412 9.40 -26.41 -99.69
C LEU A 412 10.17 -26.62 -98.37
N PRO A 413 10.62 -25.54 -97.68
CA PRO A 413 11.20 -25.65 -96.35
C PRO A 413 10.18 -26.26 -95.36
N TYR A 414 10.68 -27.07 -94.43
CA TYR A 414 9.87 -27.85 -93.48
C TYR A 414 8.80 -27.01 -92.73
N GLY A 415 9.11 -25.75 -92.40
CA GLY A 415 8.15 -24.84 -91.79
C GLY A 415 6.92 -24.56 -92.66
N GLN A 416 7.10 -24.42 -93.98
CA GLN A 416 5.99 -24.21 -94.91
C GLN A 416 5.15 -25.47 -95.10
N LEU A 417 5.78 -26.66 -95.09
CA LEU A 417 5.06 -27.93 -95.12
C LEU A 417 4.22 -28.14 -93.84
N SER A 418 4.78 -27.80 -92.68
CA SER A 418 4.06 -27.85 -91.40
C SER A 418 2.88 -26.87 -91.38
N ALA A 419 3.06 -25.66 -91.90
CA ALA A 419 2.00 -24.66 -91.97
C ALA A 419 0.88 -25.07 -92.94
N LEU A 420 1.21 -25.61 -94.13
CA LEU A 420 0.22 -26.14 -95.08
C LEU A 420 -0.58 -27.31 -94.49
N LEU A 421 0.09 -28.21 -93.76
CA LEU A 421 -0.56 -29.32 -93.07
C LEU A 421 -1.46 -28.82 -91.93
N SER A 422 -1.00 -27.84 -91.14
CA SER A 422 -1.81 -27.20 -90.08
C SER A 422 -3.05 -26.51 -90.65
N LEU A 423 -2.93 -25.92 -91.84
CA LEU A 423 -4.04 -25.32 -92.58
C LEU A 423 -4.86 -26.36 -93.35
N SER A 424 -4.53 -27.65 -93.26
CA SER A 424 -5.20 -28.77 -93.96
C SER A 424 -5.28 -28.58 -95.48
N ILE A 425 -4.22 -28.06 -96.09
CA ILE A 425 -4.06 -27.96 -97.55
C ILE A 425 -3.01 -28.99 -97.98
N PRO A 426 -3.31 -29.87 -98.96
CA PRO A 426 -2.33 -30.83 -99.46
C PRO A 426 -1.11 -30.10 -100.04
N PRO A 427 0.13 -30.55 -99.75
CA PRO A 427 1.32 -29.94 -100.32
C PRO A 427 1.31 -30.08 -101.86
N PRO A 428 1.82 -29.09 -102.61
CA PRO A 428 1.89 -29.19 -104.06
C PRO A 428 2.85 -30.32 -104.46
N THR A 429 2.31 -31.36 -105.10
CA THR A 429 3.06 -32.53 -105.58
C THR A 429 3.87 -32.25 -106.85
N GLY A 430 3.62 -31.12 -107.51
CA GLY A 430 4.40 -30.60 -108.64
C GLY A 430 4.04 -29.15 -108.98
N GLN A 431 4.75 -28.54 -109.92
CA GLN A 431 4.59 -27.11 -110.28
C GLN A 431 3.22 -26.75 -110.88
N ALA A 432 2.50 -27.75 -111.40
CA ALA A 432 1.13 -27.60 -111.87
C ALA A 432 0.10 -27.44 -110.74
N ASP A 433 0.41 -27.90 -109.52
CA ASP A 433 -0.50 -27.84 -108.36
C ASP A 433 -0.37 -26.54 -107.56
N VAL A 434 0.69 -25.75 -107.80
CA VAL A 434 0.94 -24.45 -107.14
C VAL A 434 -0.23 -23.47 -107.27
N PRO A 435 -0.84 -23.23 -108.46
CA PRO A 435 -2.00 -22.33 -108.57
C PRO A 435 -3.20 -22.83 -107.77
N ARG A 436 -3.47 -24.14 -107.76
CA ARG A 436 -4.54 -24.75 -106.95
C ARG A 436 -4.33 -24.50 -105.46
N VAL A 437 -3.10 -24.69 -104.98
CA VAL A 437 -2.73 -24.46 -103.58
C VAL A 437 -2.83 -22.97 -103.21
N ILE A 438 -2.48 -22.05 -104.13
CA ILE A 438 -2.63 -20.60 -103.92
C ILE A 438 -4.12 -20.21 -103.84
N GLU A 439 -4.97 -20.76 -104.70
CA GLU A 439 -6.43 -20.55 -104.62
C GLU A 439 -7.00 -21.10 -103.32
N ASP A 440 -6.61 -22.31 -102.92
CA ASP A 440 -7.00 -22.92 -101.64
C ASP A 440 -6.54 -22.09 -100.42
N LEU A 441 -5.33 -21.52 -100.47
CA LEU A 441 -4.80 -20.62 -99.46
C LEU A 441 -5.56 -19.30 -99.42
N ASN A 442 -5.89 -18.71 -100.57
CA ASN A 442 -6.69 -17.48 -100.65
C ASN A 442 -8.12 -17.69 -100.13
N MET A 443 -8.75 -18.82 -100.46
CA MET A 443 -10.06 -19.19 -99.95
C MET A 443 -10.04 -19.36 -98.43
N LYS A 444 -9.02 -20.04 -97.89
CA LYS A 444 -8.87 -20.18 -96.43
C LYS A 444 -8.53 -18.86 -95.75
N LYS A 445 -7.70 -18.01 -96.35
CA LYS A 445 -7.40 -16.67 -95.85
C LYS A 445 -8.67 -15.82 -95.75
N ALA A 446 -9.48 -15.77 -96.80
CA ALA A 446 -10.75 -15.06 -96.80
C ALA A 446 -11.74 -15.63 -95.76
N TRP A 447 -11.74 -16.96 -95.57
CA TRP A 447 -12.52 -17.59 -94.52
C TRP A 447 -12.05 -17.19 -93.11
N PHE A 448 -10.74 -17.14 -92.87
CA PHE A 448 -10.18 -16.69 -91.59
C PHE A 448 -10.47 -15.22 -91.33
N GLU A 449 -10.34 -14.33 -92.34
CA GLU A 449 -10.69 -12.91 -92.23
C GLU A 449 -12.18 -12.69 -91.95
N ALA A 450 -13.07 -13.44 -92.61
CA ALA A 450 -14.51 -13.36 -92.37
C ALA A 450 -14.91 -13.87 -90.97
N ASN A 451 -14.23 -14.91 -90.48
CA ASN A 451 -14.52 -15.52 -89.17
C ASN A 451 -13.75 -14.88 -88.00
N GLN A 452 -12.74 -14.04 -88.29
CA GLN A 452 -11.86 -13.39 -87.32
C GLN A 452 -12.68 -12.53 -86.34
N ALA A 453 -13.56 -11.66 -86.81
CA ALA A 453 -14.34 -10.78 -85.94
C ALA A 453 -15.23 -11.58 -84.96
N ARG A 454 -15.87 -12.65 -85.45
CA ARG A 454 -16.73 -13.52 -84.63
C ARG A 454 -15.95 -14.27 -83.56
N GLN A 455 -14.82 -14.87 -83.92
CA GLN A 455 -14.01 -15.62 -82.95
C GLN A 455 -13.25 -14.72 -81.98
N THR A 456 -12.84 -13.52 -82.41
CA THR A 456 -12.27 -12.51 -81.51
C THR A 456 -13.31 -12.09 -80.48
N ALA A 457 -14.56 -11.81 -80.89
CA ALA A 457 -15.63 -11.48 -79.95
C ALA A 457 -15.95 -12.63 -78.97
N GLU A 458 -15.94 -13.87 -79.43
CA GLU A 458 -16.15 -15.05 -78.56
C GLU A 458 -14.98 -15.25 -77.58
N ASN A 459 -13.73 -15.05 -78.03
CA ASN A 459 -12.54 -15.15 -77.19
C ASN A 459 -12.49 -14.03 -76.14
N VAL A 460 -12.81 -12.79 -76.53
CA VAL A 460 -12.97 -11.66 -75.60
C VAL A 460 -14.07 -11.94 -74.59
N ALA A 461 -15.23 -12.46 -75.01
CA ALA A 461 -16.32 -12.80 -74.08
C ALA A 461 -15.92 -13.92 -73.09
N LYS A 462 -15.20 -14.94 -73.55
CA LYS A 462 -14.66 -16.00 -72.69
C LYS A 462 -13.62 -15.46 -71.71
N ALA A 463 -12.71 -14.60 -72.16
CA ALA A 463 -11.71 -13.96 -71.32
C ALA A 463 -12.34 -13.02 -70.29
N GLU A 464 -13.33 -12.21 -70.66
CA GLU A 464 -14.07 -11.37 -69.72
C GLU A 464 -14.85 -12.20 -68.69
N ALA A 465 -15.43 -13.34 -69.08
CA ALA A 465 -16.07 -14.27 -68.16
C ALA A 465 -15.05 -14.89 -67.17
N GLU A 466 -13.85 -15.24 -67.66
CA GLU A 466 -12.79 -15.79 -66.83
C GLU A 466 -12.16 -14.74 -65.90
N ILE A 467 -11.97 -13.50 -66.36
CA ILE A 467 -11.58 -12.35 -65.52
C ILE A 467 -12.63 -12.12 -64.43
N ARG A 468 -13.93 -12.15 -64.77
CA ARG A 468 -15.02 -12.06 -63.78
C ARG A 468 -14.96 -13.22 -62.79
N ARG A 469 -14.62 -14.44 -63.21
CA ARG A 469 -14.44 -15.60 -62.32
C ARG A 469 -13.25 -15.42 -61.38
N LEU A 470 -12.11 -14.95 -61.87
CA LEU A 470 -10.89 -14.71 -61.08
C LEU A 470 -11.05 -13.55 -60.10
N THR A 471 -11.76 -12.49 -60.51
CA THR A 471 -12.03 -11.31 -59.66
C THR A 471 -13.16 -11.56 -58.64
N ASN A 472 -14.24 -12.26 -59.02
CA ASN A 472 -15.36 -12.57 -58.10
C ASN A 472 -15.11 -13.79 -57.22
N GLY A 473 -14.36 -14.79 -57.68
CA GLY A 473 -13.98 -15.96 -56.88
C GLY A 473 -13.14 -15.62 -55.64
N THR A 474 -12.63 -14.39 -55.56
CA THR A 474 -11.90 -13.87 -54.40
C THR A 474 -12.80 -13.20 -53.35
N LYS A 475 -14.06 -12.84 -53.67
CA LYS A 475 -15.00 -12.23 -52.70
C LYS A 475 -15.87 -13.24 -51.94
N SER A 476 -15.86 -14.52 -52.31
CA SER A 476 -16.73 -15.55 -51.70
C SER A 476 -16.05 -16.52 -50.72
N ASN A 477 -14.76 -16.33 -50.39
CA ASN A 477 -14.11 -17.15 -49.36
C ASN A 477 -14.12 -16.45 -47.98
N GLY A 478 -15.33 -16.07 -47.55
CA GLY A 478 -15.63 -15.62 -46.19
C GLY A 478 -16.69 -16.54 -45.58
N LYS A 479 -16.33 -17.23 -44.49
CA LYS A 479 -17.14 -18.15 -43.66
C LYS A 479 -17.49 -19.52 -44.26
N ARG A 480 -16.54 -20.45 -44.17
CA ARG A 480 -16.89 -21.85 -43.81
C ARG A 480 -16.80 -21.96 -42.28
N ASN A 481 -17.96 -21.94 -41.63
CA ASN A 481 -18.10 -22.32 -40.22
C ASN A 481 -17.91 -23.84 -40.15
N VAL A 482 -16.71 -24.28 -39.78
CA VAL A 482 -16.43 -25.66 -39.39
C VAL A 482 -16.49 -25.69 -37.87
N THR A 483 -17.61 -26.20 -37.37
CA THR A 483 -17.77 -26.65 -36.00
C THR A 483 -16.90 -27.89 -35.77
N THR A 484 -15.77 -27.71 -35.09
CA THR A 484 -15.01 -28.80 -34.49
C THR A 484 -15.31 -28.88 -33.01
N SER A 485 -16.09 -29.88 -32.61
CA SER A 485 -16.06 -30.45 -31.26
C SER A 485 -14.68 -31.07 -31.00
N PRO A 486 -14.07 -30.85 -29.82
CA PRO A 486 -13.00 -31.71 -29.33
C PRO A 486 -13.53 -32.98 -28.65
N PRO A 487 -12.84 -34.12 -28.78
CA PRO A 487 -13.26 -35.42 -28.25
C PRO A 487 -12.95 -35.61 -26.76
N ASN A 488 -13.74 -36.51 -26.17
CA ASN A 488 -13.85 -36.92 -24.77
C ASN A 488 -12.75 -37.91 -24.30
N GLY A 489 -12.43 -37.89 -23.00
CA GLY A 489 -11.86 -38.98 -22.19
C GLY A 489 -10.68 -38.55 -21.30
N GLY A 490 -10.65 -38.66 -19.97
CA GLY A 490 -11.59 -39.21 -18.99
C GLY A 490 -11.03 -39.11 -17.54
N SER A 491 -11.90 -39.48 -16.58
CA SER A 491 -11.74 -39.80 -15.14
C SER A 491 -11.51 -38.70 -14.07
N GLU A 492 -12.63 -38.20 -13.52
CA GLU A 492 -13.13 -38.27 -12.10
C GLU A 492 -12.35 -37.65 -10.90
N PRO A 493 -12.98 -37.30 -9.75
CA PRO A 493 -14.43 -37.13 -9.38
C PRO A 493 -14.68 -35.79 -8.57
N PRO A 494 -15.85 -35.49 -7.95
CA PRO A 494 -16.49 -34.17 -7.99
C PRO A 494 -16.33 -33.32 -6.71
N GLU A 495 -16.36 -31.99 -6.86
CA GLU A 495 -16.65 -31.07 -5.75
C GLU A 495 -17.73 -30.04 -6.13
N PRO A 496 -18.54 -29.60 -5.15
CA PRO A 496 -19.95 -29.23 -5.34
C PRO A 496 -20.19 -27.77 -5.75
N ALA A 497 -21.40 -27.55 -6.26
CA ALA A 497 -21.95 -26.26 -6.68
C ALA A 497 -21.99 -25.20 -5.56
N PRO A 498 -21.90 -23.89 -5.91
CA PRO A 498 -22.22 -22.80 -5.00
C PRO A 498 -23.74 -22.58 -4.89
N THR A 499 -24.26 -22.66 -3.66
CA THR A 499 -25.64 -22.32 -3.29
C THR A 499 -25.83 -20.79 -3.25
N PRO A 500 -27.01 -20.26 -3.66
CA PRO A 500 -27.46 -18.93 -3.29
C PRO A 500 -28.19 -18.92 -1.94
N SER A 501 -28.02 -17.81 -1.20
CA SER A 501 -28.96 -17.15 -0.27
C SER A 501 -29.99 -17.98 0.50
N GLY A 502 -29.87 -17.98 1.84
CA GLY A 502 -30.95 -18.32 2.76
C GLY A 502 -30.45 -18.35 4.21
N GLY A 503 -30.91 -17.40 5.02
CA GLY A 503 -30.43 -17.19 6.38
C GLY A 503 -30.84 -18.26 7.39
N THR A 504 -30.08 -18.32 8.49
CA THR A 504 -30.52 -18.44 9.89
C THR A 504 -29.27 -18.69 10.74
N THR A 505 -28.87 -17.71 11.54
CA THR A 505 -27.91 -17.90 12.64
C THR A 505 -28.65 -18.36 13.89
N PRO A 506 -28.01 -19.18 14.73
CA PRO A 506 -28.05 -18.88 16.15
C PRO A 506 -26.63 -18.80 16.71
N ARG A 507 -26.34 -17.69 17.38
CA ARG A 507 -25.27 -17.64 18.38
C ARG A 507 -25.78 -16.82 19.57
N ILE A 508 -25.77 -17.51 20.70
CA ILE A 508 -25.98 -17.02 22.05
C ILE A 508 -24.83 -16.07 22.39
N ASP A 509 -25.14 -14.92 22.99
CA ASP A 509 -24.44 -14.37 24.16
C ASP A 509 -25.34 -13.28 24.81
N ASP A 510 -25.14 -13.15 26.12
CA ASP A 510 -25.94 -12.51 27.17
C ASP A 510 -26.15 -10.98 27.10
N GLU A 511 -26.97 -10.53 28.07
CA GLU A 511 -27.33 -9.15 28.48
C GLU A 511 -28.48 -8.48 27.71
N VAL A 512 -29.66 -8.41 28.35
CA VAL A 512 -30.24 -7.17 28.89
C VAL A 512 -31.42 -7.56 29.79
N GLU A 513 -31.18 -7.49 31.09
CA GLU A 513 -32.20 -7.26 32.11
C GLU A 513 -32.98 -5.97 31.78
N GLU A 514 -34.23 -5.92 32.25
CA GLU A 514 -35.10 -4.75 32.38
C GLU A 514 -36.24 -4.62 31.34
N LYS A 515 -37.46 -4.74 31.88
CA LYS A 515 -38.80 -4.48 31.32
C LYS A 515 -39.57 -5.69 30.74
N LEU A 516 -40.26 -6.40 31.63
CA LEU A 516 -41.72 -6.63 31.53
C LEU A 516 -42.24 -7.38 32.77
N GLU A 517 -42.25 -6.70 33.92
CA GLU A 517 -43.38 -6.81 34.84
C GLU A 517 -44.61 -6.27 34.08
N VAL A 518 -45.54 -7.14 33.70
CA VAL A 518 -47.01 -7.02 33.82
C VAL A 518 -47.60 -8.29 33.18
N GLN A 519 -47.60 -9.39 33.93
CA GLN A 519 -48.67 -10.38 33.89
C GLN A 519 -48.57 -11.23 35.16
N VAL A 520 -48.99 -10.60 36.25
CA VAL A 520 -49.38 -11.26 37.48
C VAL A 520 -50.78 -11.82 37.25
N ASP A 521 -51.05 -12.95 37.90
CA ASP A 521 -52.36 -13.56 38.17
C ASP A 521 -52.95 -14.50 37.10
N ALA A 522 -52.65 -15.79 37.24
CA ALA A 522 -53.67 -16.79 37.61
C ALA A 522 -53.07 -18.21 37.70
N GLU A 523 -52.55 -18.56 38.88
CA GLU A 523 -52.64 -19.93 39.41
C GLU A 523 -53.87 -19.99 40.34
N GLU A 524 -54.45 -21.19 40.49
CA GLU A 524 -55.47 -21.61 41.47
C GLU A 524 -56.93 -21.14 41.29
N ASN A 525 -57.70 -21.86 40.44
CA ASN A 525 -58.88 -22.66 40.85
C ASN A 525 -59.44 -23.49 39.68
#